data_AF-A0A813FC34-F1
#
_entry.id   AF-A0A813FC34-F1
#
_cell.length_a   1.000
_cell.length_b   1.000
_cell.length_c   1.000
_cell.angle_alpha   90.00
_cell.angle_beta   90.00
_cell.angle_gamma   90.00
#
_symmetry.space_group_name_H-M   'P 1'
#
loop_
_entity.id
_entity.type
_entity.pdbx_description
1 polymer ?
#
loop_
_entity_poly.entity_id
_entity_poly.type
_entity_poly.pdbx_seq_one_letter_code
_entity_poly.pdbx_strand_id
1 'polypeptide(L)'
;MTLSGISVLYGIIECFAVEAGDEFLVAEAEASRRGIPCECIDVDLNRLCSRVAAALLPSPCNMLRSLLAWLALPRVLFQSLFPPSGNVDVLGATVLHCLSFRARTWIAFVLAGVCAGCFVGGFLLLFGNGAKDAAEASGAVSSDDGDQLLVYAMLAAELYVLPRIYDAVAASRDEAMYRCLVAKASRQSHRRLVVVVGAAHANGILQKVRDHGL
;
A
#
# COMPACT_ATOMS: atom_id res chain seq x y z
N MET A 1 -3.22 -6.80 4.95
CA MET A 1 -3.86 -5.86 3.99
C MET A 1 -3.13 -5.76 2.65
N THR A 2 -1.81 -5.95 2.56
CA THR A 2 -1.07 -6.01 1.29
C THR A 2 -1.42 -7.24 0.45
N LEU A 3 -1.54 -8.41 1.09
CA LEU A 3 -1.95 -9.65 0.42
C LEU A 3 -3.37 -9.60 -0.15
N SER A 4 -4.32 -8.93 0.51
CA SER A 4 -5.72 -8.89 0.04
C SER A 4 -5.90 -8.02 -1.20
N GLY A 5 -5.23 -6.87 -1.29
CA GLY A 5 -5.32 -6.01 -2.48
C GLY A 5 -4.66 -6.66 -3.71
N ILE A 6 -3.48 -7.24 -3.51
CA ILE A 6 -2.73 -7.92 -4.58
C ILE A 6 -3.45 -9.19 -5.01
N SER A 7 -3.90 -10.02 -4.07
CA SER A 7 -4.54 -11.29 -4.40
C SER A 7 -5.85 -11.10 -5.17
N VAL A 8 -6.70 -10.16 -4.74
CA VAL A 8 -7.95 -9.82 -5.42
C VAL A 8 -7.68 -9.23 -6.80
N LEU A 9 -6.71 -8.31 -6.93
CA LEU A 9 -6.39 -7.70 -8.22
C LEU A 9 -5.86 -8.74 -9.21
N TYR A 10 -4.87 -9.54 -8.83
CA TYR A 10 -4.33 -10.61 -9.69
C TYR A 10 -5.37 -11.70 -9.96
N GLY A 11 -6.28 -11.97 -9.02
CA GLY A 11 -7.38 -12.90 -9.21
C GLY A 11 -8.37 -12.41 -10.26
N ILE A 12 -8.68 -11.11 -10.27
CA ILE A 12 -9.51 -10.47 -11.31
C ILE A 12 -8.78 -10.50 -12.66
N ILE A 13 -7.50 -10.12 -12.69
CA ILE A 13 -6.66 -10.13 -13.90
C ILE A 13 -6.64 -11.54 -14.53
N GLU A 14 -6.39 -12.59 -13.73
CA GLU A 14 -6.41 -13.97 -14.22
C GLU A 14 -7.82 -14.43 -14.64
N CYS A 15 -8.87 -14.05 -13.90
CA CYS A 15 -10.24 -14.42 -14.19
C CYS A 15 -10.76 -13.81 -15.51
N PHE A 16 -10.43 -12.54 -15.76
CA PHE A 16 -10.82 -11.84 -16.99
C PHE A 16 -9.79 -11.95 -18.11
N ALA A 17 -8.69 -12.69 -17.89
CA ALA A 17 -7.59 -12.86 -18.84
C ALA A 17 -7.05 -11.53 -19.40
N VAL A 18 -6.95 -10.51 -18.52
CA VAL A 18 -6.40 -9.20 -18.85
C VAL A 18 -4.92 -9.17 -18.48
N GLU A 19 -4.11 -8.39 -19.18
CA GLU A 19 -2.72 -8.18 -18.76
C GLU A 19 -2.64 -7.25 -17.54
N ALA A 20 -1.74 -7.54 -16.61
CA ALA A 20 -1.58 -6.73 -15.41
C ALA A 20 -1.06 -5.34 -15.78
N GLY A 21 -1.80 -4.30 -15.38
CA GLY A 21 -1.56 -2.90 -15.77
C GLY A 21 -2.53 -2.39 -16.84
N ASP A 22 -3.18 -3.29 -17.58
CA ASP A 22 -4.12 -2.93 -18.65
C ASP A 22 -5.58 -3.04 -18.21
N GLU A 23 -5.86 -3.49 -16.97
CA GLU A 23 -7.23 -3.73 -16.50
C GLU A 23 -8.16 -2.54 -16.66
N PHE A 24 -7.64 -1.33 -16.45
CA PHE A 24 -8.41 -0.10 -16.60
C PHE A 24 -8.56 0.28 -18.08
N LEU A 25 -7.49 0.19 -18.87
CA LEU A 25 -7.50 0.52 -20.30
C LEU A 25 -8.47 -0.39 -21.08
N VAL A 26 -8.52 -1.69 -20.75
CA VAL A 26 -9.47 -2.64 -21.34
C VAL A 26 -10.90 -2.27 -20.99
N ALA A 27 -11.16 -1.85 -19.74
CA ALA A 27 -12.49 -1.40 -19.33
C ALA A 27 -12.93 -0.12 -20.07
N GLU A 28 -12.04 0.84 -20.27
CA GLU A 28 -12.31 2.06 -21.05
C GLU A 28 -12.54 1.76 -22.54
N ALA A 29 -11.75 0.86 -23.13
CA ALA A 29 -11.91 0.44 -24.51
C ALA A 29 -13.26 -0.26 -24.74
N GLU A 30 -13.67 -1.17 -23.84
CA GLU A 30 -14.95 -1.87 -23.94
C GLU A 30 -16.14 -0.93 -23.69
N ALA A 31 -16.03 0.01 -22.74
CA ALA A 31 -17.05 1.03 -22.53
C ALA A 31 -17.20 1.94 -23.77
N SER A 32 -16.08 2.36 -24.37
CA SER A 32 -16.06 3.14 -25.61
C SER A 32 -16.74 2.39 -26.76
N ARG A 33 -16.49 1.08 -26.91
CA ARG A 33 -17.19 0.23 -27.89
C ARG A 33 -18.71 0.21 -27.70
N ARG A 34 -19.17 0.30 -26.46
CA ARG A 34 -20.60 0.32 -26.09
C ARG A 34 -21.20 1.73 -26.11
N GLY A 35 -20.42 2.76 -26.44
CA GLY A 35 -20.86 4.15 -26.40
C GLY A 35 -21.14 4.66 -24.97
N ILE A 36 -20.53 4.04 -23.96
CA ILE A 36 -20.65 4.43 -22.56
C ILE A 36 -19.49 5.39 -22.24
N PRO A 37 -19.78 6.63 -21.79
CA PRO A 37 -18.74 7.54 -21.30
C PRO A 37 -18.05 6.94 -20.09
N CYS A 38 -16.80 6.53 -20.27
CA CYS A 38 -15.95 5.95 -19.24
C CYS A 38 -14.55 6.47 -19.50
N GLU A 39 -13.84 6.86 -18.45
CA GLU A 39 -12.45 7.27 -18.58
C GLU A 39 -11.62 6.75 -17.41
N CYS A 40 -10.42 6.26 -17.68
CA CYS A 40 -9.54 5.74 -16.63
C CYS A 40 -8.90 6.84 -15.80
N ILE A 41 -8.86 6.62 -14.48
CA ILE A 41 -8.07 7.45 -13.57
C ILE A 41 -6.66 6.88 -13.55
N ASP A 42 -5.77 7.51 -14.31
CA ASP A 42 -4.34 7.20 -14.23
C ASP A 42 -3.71 7.83 -12.98
N VAL A 43 -2.80 7.09 -12.35
CA VAL A 43 -2.15 7.45 -11.09
C VAL A 43 -0.68 7.66 -11.35
N ASP A 44 -0.33 8.92 -11.53
CA ASP A 44 1.05 9.35 -11.59
C ASP A 44 1.65 9.44 -10.17
N LEU A 45 2.75 8.74 -9.95
CA LEU A 45 3.50 8.71 -8.68
C LEU A 45 4.63 9.73 -8.64
N ASN A 46 4.57 10.77 -9.49
CA ASN A 46 5.44 11.93 -9.41
C ASN A 46 5.44 12.49 -7.97
N ARG A 47 6.61 12.46 -7.33
CA ARG A 47 6.91 12.83 -5.91
C ARG A 47 6.79 11.72 -4.87
N LEU A 48 6.54 10.46 -5.25
CA LEU A 48 6.49 9.34 -4.28
C LEU A 48 7.74 9.29 -3.40
N CYS A 49 8.94 9.35 -3.99
CA CYS A 49 10.19 9.31 -3.23
C CYS A 49 10.31 10.45 -2.21
N SER A 50 9.90 11.68 -2.58
CA SER A 50 9.94 12.83 -1.67
C SER A 50 8.92 12.69 -0.53
N ARG A 51 7.74 12.11 -0.80
CA ARG A 51 6.71 11.84 0.22
C ARG A 51 7.15 10.74 1.17
N VAL A 52 7.73 9.66 0.63
CA VAL A 52 8.29 8.57 1.44
C VAL A 52 9.41 9.13 2.31
N ALA A 53 10.34 9.90 1.76
CA ALA A 53 11.41 10.54 2.54
C ALA A 53 10.85 11.40 3.69
N ALA A 54 9.86 12.26 3.40
CA ALA A 54 9.23 13.09 4.42
C ALA A 54 8.46 12.28 5.49
N ALA A 55 7.83 11.17 5.11
CA ALA A 55 7.12 10.28 6.03
C ALA A 55 8.07 9.46 6.91
N LEU A 56 9.28 9.18 6.42
CA LEU A 56 10.30 8.43 7.15
C LEU A 56 11.11 9.30 8.12
N LEU A 57 11.13 10.62 7.96
CA LEU A 57 11.78 11.51 8.92
C LEU A 57 11.25 11.25 10.35
N PRO A 58 12.11 10.95 11.34
CA PRO A 58 11.73 10.55 12.69
C PRO A 58 11.26 11.75 13.53
N SER A 59 10.22 12.45 13.07
CA SER A 59 9.57 13.50 13.82
C SER A 59 8.66 12.89 14.91
N PRO A 60 8.45 13.58 16.04
CA PRO A 60 7.53 13.13 17.09
C PRO A 60 6.13 12.80 16.55
N CYS A 61 5.67 13.57 15.56
CA CYS A 61 4.38 13.34 14.89
C CYS A 61 4.37 12.02 14.09
N ASN A 62 5.44 11.72 13.35
CA ASN A 62 5.53 10.47 12.57
C ASN A 62 5.68 9.25 13.48
N MET A 63 6.42 9.37 14.58
CA MET A 63 6.52 8.32 15.60
C MET A 63 5.16 8.02 16.23
N LEU A 64 4.42 9.06 16.65
CA LEU A 64 3.07 8.89 17.20
C LEU A 64 2.12 8.25 16.20
N ARG A 65 2.13 8.70 14.94
CA ARG A 65 1.29 8.09 13.89
C ARG A 65 1.64 6.64 13.63
N SER A 66 2.93 6.29 13.63
CA SER A 66 3.37 4.89 13.49
C SER A 66 2.85 4.03 14.64
N LEU A 67 2.97 4.49 15.89
CA LEU A 67 2.44 3.82 17.07
C LEU A 67 0.91 3.65 17.00
N LEU A 68 0.18 4.71 16.64
CA LEU A 68 -1.28 4.66 16.48
C LEU A 68 -1.73 3.68 15.39
N ALA A 69 -0.96 3.55 14.30
CA ALA A 69 -1.24 2.57 13.24
C ALA A 69 -1.15 1.14 13.76
N TRP A 70 -0.15 0.82 14.59
CA TRP A 70 -0.04 -0.48 15.24
C TRP A 70 -1.12 -0.72 16.29
N LEU A 71 -1.49 0.29 17.07
CA LEU A 71 -2.61 0.19 18.02
C LEU A 71 -3.96 -0.04 17.32
N ALA A 72 -4.10 0.36 16.06
CA ALA A 72 -5.29 0.06 15.26
C ALA A 72 -5.31 -1.38 14.73
N LEU A 73 -4.18 -2.10 14.71
CA LEU A 73 -4.05 -3.43 14.13
C LEU A 73 -5.02 -4.46 14.74
N PRO A 74 -5.20 -4.58 16.08
CA PRO A 74 -6.11 -5.56 16.66
C PRO A 74 -7.55 -5.38 16.16
N ARG A 75 -8.00 -4.12 16.05
CA ARG A 75 -9.33 -3.79 15.53
C ARG A 75 -9.46 -4.18 14.05
N VAL A 76 -8.45 -3.88 13.24
CA VAL A 76 -8.44 -4.21 11.80
C VAL A 76 -8.41 -5.72 11.57
N LEU A 77 -7.63 -6.46 12.36
CA LEU A 77 -7.59 -7.92 12.33
C LEU A 77 -8.94 -8.51 12.73
N PHE A 78 -9.55 -8.01 13.80
CA PHE A 78 -10.87 -8.47 14.24
C PHE A 78 -11.95 -8.24 13.17
N GLN A 79 -11.96 -7.06 12.53
CA GLN A 79 -12.90 -6.76 11.44
C GLN A 79 -12.66 -7.60 10.18
N SER A 80 -11.42 -8.03 9.95
CA SER A 80 -11.07 -8.90 8.83
C SER A 80 -11.47 -10.37 9.09
N LEU A 81 -11.37 -10.82 10.35
CA LEU A 81 -11.76 -12.18 10.77
C LEU A 81 -13.27 -12.33 10.96
N PHE A 82 -13.94 -11.28 11.41
CA PHE A 82 -15.37 -11.25 11.71
C PHE A 82 -16.03 -10.07 10.98
N PRO A 83 -16.16 -10.13 9.65
CA PRO A 83 -16.76 -9.05 8.89
C PRO A 83 -18.25 -8.89 9.29
N PRO A 84 -18.71 -7.68 9.63
CA PRO A 84 -20.14 -7.45 9.89
C PRO A 84 -20.97 -7.66 8.61
N SER A 85 -22.24 -8.01 8.79
CA SER A 85 -23.15 -8.32 7.68
C SER A 85 -23.23 -7.18 6.66
N GLY A 86 -22.97 -7.51 5.39
CA GLY A 86 -22.94 -6.56 4.27
C GLY A 86 -21.54 -6.07 3.88
N ASN A 87 -20.51 -6.37 4.68
CA ASN A 87 -19.12 -6.14 4.26
C ASN A 87 -18.59 -7.28 3.39
N VAL A 88 -17.60 -6.94 2.56
CA VAL A 88 -16.86 -7.92 1.75
C VAL A 88 -16.03 -8.80 2.67
N ASP A 89 -16.15 -10.12 2.54
CA ASP A 89 -15.27 -11.08 3.19
C ASP A 89 -13.89 -11.04 2.53
N VAL A 90 -13.03 -10.15 3.03
CA VAL A 90 -11.68 -9.94 2.52
C VAL A 90 -10.83 -11.18 2.68
N LEU A 91 -10.96 -11.91 3.79
CA LEU A 91 -10.14 -13.08 4.09
C LEU A 91 -10.56 -14.25 3.21
N GLY A 92 -11.85 -14.54 3.11
CA GLY A 92 -12.38 -15.56 2.20
C GLY A 92 -12.04 -15.28 0.74
N ALA A 93 -12.20 -14.02 0.29
CA ALA A 93 -11.81 -13.62 -1.06
C ALA A 93 -10.30 -13.80 -1.30
N THR A 94 -9.46 -13.40 -0.34
CA THR A 94 -8.00 -13.58 -0.42
C THR A 94 -7.65 -15.06 -0.56
N VAL A 95 -8.23 -15.93 0.26
CA VAL A 95 -7.99 -17.39 0.22
C VAL A 95 -8.43 -17.96 -1.12
N LEU A 96 -9.64 -17.64 -1.58
CA LEU A 96 -10.15 -18.12 -2.87
C LEU A 96 -9.25 -17.70 -4.03
N HIS A 97 -8.80 -16.45 -4.06
CA HIS A 97 -7.90 -15.97 -5.11
C HIS A 97 -6.52 -16.61 -5.03
N CYS A 98 -5.94 -16.75 -3.84
CA CYS A 98 -4.67 -17.48 -3.66
C CYS A 98 -4.77 -18.92 -4.19
N LEU A 99 -5.87 -19.61 -3.92
CA LEU A 99 -6.09 -20.98 -4.42
C LEU A 99 -6.29 -21.03 -5.94
N SER A 100 -6.80 -19.95 -6.55
CA SER A 100 -7.01 -19.88 -8.00
C SER A 100 -5.73 -19.62 -8.81
N PHE A 101 -4.66 -19.18 -8.14
CA PHE A 101 -3.43 -18.78 -8.82
C PHE A 101 -2.69 -19.92 -9.50
N ARG A 102 -2.23 -19.65 -10.72
CA ARG A 102 -1.34 -20.53 -11.46
C ARG A 102 0.01 -20.64 -10.74
N ALA A 103 0.70 -21.77 -10.92
CA ALA A 103 2.03 -21.99 -10.34
C ALA A 103 3.04 -20.89 -10.72
N ARG A 104 2.96 -20.34 -11.93
CA ARG A 104 3.78 -19.20 -12.37
C ARG A 104 3.60 -17.97 -11.48
N THR A 105 2.37 -17.68 -11.07
CA THR A 105 2.02 -16.54 -10.22
C THR A 105 2.57 -16.73 -8.81
N TRP A 106 2.49 -17.95 -8.27
CA TRP A 106 3.16 -18.30 -7.01
C TRP A 106 4.67 -18.15 -7.06
N ILE A 107 5.32 -18.61 -8.14
CA ILE A 107 6.77 -18.43 -8.34
C ILE A 107 7.12 -16.94 -8.38
N ALA A 108 6.33 -16.13 -9.10
CA ALA A 108 6.54 -14.68 -9.16
C ALA A 108 6.42 -14.04 -7.76
N PHE A 109 5.44 -14.45 -6.94
CA PHE A 109 5.31 -13.96 -5.56
C PHE A 109 6.48 -14.36 -4.68
N VAL A 110 6.95 -15.61 -4.78
CA VAL A 110 8.12 -16.08 -4.02
C VAL A 110 9.36 -15.28 -4.42
N LEU A 111 9.60 -15.12 -5.73
CA LEU A 111 10.74 -14.35 -6.22
C LEU A 111 10.67 -12.89 -5.77
N ALA A 112 9.50 -12.25 -5.90
CA ALA A 112 9.30 -10.88 -5.43
C ALA A 112 9.52 -10.75 -3.92
N GLY A 113 9.05 -11.73 -3.14
CA GLY A 113 9.25 -11.80 -1.69
C GLY A 113 10.73 -11.93 -1.31
N VAL A 114 11.48 -12.80 -2.00
CA VAL A 114 12.93 -12.94 -1.81
C VAL A 114 13.65 -11.66 -2.20
N CYS A 115 13.36 -11.09 -3.37
CA CYS A 115 13.99 -9.84 -3.81
C CYS A 115 13.70 -8.68 -2.84
N ALA A 116 12.45 -8.51 -2.43
CA ALA A 116 12.07 -7.50 -1.46
C ALA A 116 12.72 -7.74 -0.09
N GLY A 117 12.75 -9.00 0.38
CA GLY A 117 13.38 -9.38 1.64
C GLY A 117 14.90 -9.16 1.63
N CYS A 118 15.59 -9.51 0.55
CA CYS A 118 17.01 -9.22 0.39
C CYS A 118 17.29 -7.72 0.36
N PHE A 119 16.44 -6.94 -0.33
CA PHE A 119 16.59 -5.49 -0.38
C PHE A 119 16.39 -4.84 1.00
N VAL A 120 15.28 -5.18 1.68
CA VAL A 120 14.97 -4.65 3.03
C VAL A 120 16.00 -5.12 4.04
N GLY A 121 16.33 -6.41 4.05
CA GLY A 121 17.33 -6.99 4.95
C GLY A 121 18.72 -6.39 4.74
N GLY A 122 19.16 -6.21 3.49
CA GLY A 122 20.44 -5.57 3.19
C GLY A 122 20.48 -4.11 3.65
N PHE A 123 19.38 -3.37 3.46
CA PHE A 123 19.25 -2.00 3.97
C PHE A 123 19.32 -1.98 5.50
N LEU A 124 18.52 -2.80 6.18
CA LEU A 124 18.49 -2.86 7.63
C LEU A 124 19.80 -3.31 8.25
N LEU A 125 20.50 -4.28 7.65
CA LEU A 125 21.84 -4.69 8.09
C LEU A 125 22.86 -3.57 7.94
N LEU A 126 22.82 -2.82 6.84
CA LEU A 126 23.73 -1.69 6.63
C LEU A 126 23.58 -0.63 7.74
N PHE A 127 22.35 -0.22 8.04
CA PHE A 127 22.10 0.77 9.11
C PHE A 127 22.27 0.18 10.52
N GLY A 128 21.87 -1.08 10.70
CA GLY A 128 21.96 -1.79 11.96
C GLY A 128 23.40 -2.00 12.40
N ASN A 129 24.29 -2.39 11.48
CA ASN A 129 25.72 -2.51 11.77
C ASN A 129 26.32 -1.16 12.16
N GLY A 130 25.96 -0.07 11.47
CA GLY A 130 26.41 1.27 11.87
C GLY A 130 25.95 1.66 13.28
N ALA A 131 24.73 1.28 13.67
CA ALA A 131 24.22 1.51 15.03
C ALA A 131 24.93 0.63 16.07
N LYS A 132 25.20 -0.64 15.76
CA LYS A 132 25.96 -1.58 16.59
C LYS A 132 27.38 -1.05 16.84
N ASP A 133 28.12 -0.73 15.78
CA ASP A 133 29.50 -0.25 15.86
C ASP A 133 29.59 1.04 16.70
N ALA A 134 28.64 1.96 16.54
CA ALA A 134 28.57 3.19 17.33
C ALA A 134 28.26 2.92 18.82
N ALA A 135 27.36 1.98 19.11
CA ALA A 135 27.00 1.61 20.48
C ALA A 135 28.17 0.93 21.20
N GLU A 136 28.87 0.01 20.54
CA GLU A 136 30.07 -0.64 21.06
C GLU A 136 31.20 0.37 21.28
N ALA A 137 31.46 1.26 20.30
CA ALA A 137 32.48 2.29 20.42
C ALA A 137 32.21 3.30 21.56
N SER A 138 30.93 3.55 21.87
CA SER A 138 30.53 4.40 22.99
C SER A 138 30.61 3.71 24.36
N GLY A 139 30.82 2.38 24.38
CA GLY A 139 30.77 1.57 25.60
C GLY A 139 29.35 1.38 26.16
N ALA A 140 28.31 1.73 25.40
CA ALA A 140 26.92 1.57 25.82
C ALA A 140 26.46 0.11 25.83
N VAL A 141 27.10 -0.74 25.02
CA VAL A 141 26.78 -2.17 24.86
C VAL A 141 28.08 -2.98 24.75
N SER A 142 28.13 -4.15 25.40
CA SER A 142 29.22 -5.11 25.28
C SER A 142 29.23 -5.77 23.90
N SER A 143 30.40 -6.16 23.41
CA SER A 143 30.53 -6.91 22.14
C SER A 143 29.67 -8.17 22.08
N ASP A 144 29.49 -8.82 23.24
CA ASP A 144 28.72 -10.07 23.36
C ASP A 144 27.21 -9.84 23.17
N ASP A 145 26.73 -8.62 23.42
CA ASP A 145 25.32 -8.24 23.27
C ASP A 145 25.02 -7.51 21.95
N GLY A 146 26.05 -7.25 21.13
CA GLY A 146 25.95 -6.45 19.91
C GLY A 146 25.00 -7.05 18.87
N ASP A 147 24.94 -8.39 18.77
CA ASP A 147 24.03 -9.07 17.85
C ASP A 147 22.56 -8.97 18.31
N GLN A 148 22.32 -8.98 19.62
CA GLN A 148 20.98 -8.77 20.17
C GLN A 148 20.52 -7.33 19.94
N LEU A 149 21.41 -6.35 20.14
CA LEU A 149 21.15 -4.96 19.81
C LEU A 149 20.80 -4.79 18.32
N LEU A 150 21.56 -5.42 17.43
CA LEU A 150 21.34 -5.36 15.98
C LEU A 150 19.92 -5.82 15.64
N VAL A 151 19.49 -6.97 16.16
CA VAL A 151 18.15 -7.53 15.92
C VAL A 151 17.05 -6.58 16.40
N TYR A 152 17.17 -6.04 17.63
CA TYR A 152 16.17 -5.11 18.16
C TYR A 152 16.14 -3.78 17.41
N ALA A 153 17.29 -3.27 16.99
CA ALA A 153 17.38 -2.04 16.20
C ALA A 153 16.69 -2.22 14.83
N MET A 154 16.93 -3.34 14.15
CA MET A 154 16.27 -3.69 12.89
C MET A 154 14.75 -3.82 13.08
N LEU A 155 14.31 -4.54 14.12
CA LEU A 155 12.88 -4.68 14.43
C LEU A 155 12.21 -3.33 14.72
N ALA A 156 12.84 -2.48 15.52
CA ALA A 156 12.33 -1.14 15.82
C ALA A 156 12.22 -0.27 14.56
N ALA A 157 13.22 -0.36 13.67
CA ALA A 157 13.19 0.31 12.38
C ALA A 157 12.04 -0.21 11.51
N GLU A 158 11.83 -1.52 11.41
CA GLU A 158 10.72 -2.11 10.64
C GLU A 158 9.35 -1.69 11.17
N LEU A 159 9.15 -1.77 12.50
CA LEU A 159 7.92 -1.34 13.15
C LEU A 159 7.65 0.14 12.88
N TYR A 160 8.68 0.99 12.86
CA TYR A 160 8.50 2.39 12.54
C TYR A 160 8.21 2.62 11.05
N VAL A 161 9.03 2.06 10.16
CA VAL A 161 9.07 2.32 8.72
C VAL A 161 7.82 1.81 8.00
N LEU A 162 7.39 0.58 8.30
CA LEU A 162 6.32 -0.10 7.57
C LEU A 162 5.01 0.72 7.49
N PRO A 163 4.40 1.17 8.61
CA PRO A 163 3.20 1.97 8.54
C PRO A 163 3.42 3.35 7.91
N ARG A 164 4.64 3.92 7.97
CA ARG A 164 4.93 5.22 7.36
C ARG A 164 5.03 5.14 5.84
N ILE A 165 5.68 4.10 5.31
CA ILE A 165 5.70 3.82 3.87
C ILE A 165 4.27 3.59 3.38
N TYR A 166 3.49 2.76 4.07
CA TYR A 166 2.12 2.47 3.67
C TYR A 166 1.27 3.74 3.59
N ASP A 167 1.26 4.57 4.63
CA ASP A 167 0.52 5.83 4.66
C ASP A 167 0.98 6.78 3.55
N ALA A 168 2.29 6.90 3.31
CA ALA A 168 2.84 7.79 2.27
C ALA A 168 2.41 7.34 0.87
N VAL A 169 2.46 6.04 0.59
CA VAL A 169 2.02 5.45 -0.68
C VAL A 169 0.52 5.64 -0.86
N ALA A 170 -0.29 5.31 0.15
CA ALA A 170 -1.74 5.47 0.11
C ALA A 170 -2.13 6.94 -0.15
N ALA A 171 -1.58 7.88 0.64
CA ALA A 171 -1.86 9.30 0.48
C ALA A 171 -1.36 9.87 -0.85
N SER A 172 -0.30 9.30 -1.45
CA SER A 172 0.16 9.66 -2.79
C SER A 172 -0.85 9.21 -3.86
N ARG A 173 -1.35 7.98 -3.76
CA ARG A 173 -2.35 7.45 -4.70
C ARG A 173 -3.67 8.20 -4.58
N ASP A 174 -4.14 8.46 -3.37
CA ASP A 174 -5.39 9.19 -3.13
C ASP A 174 -5.32 10.62 -3.68
N GLU A 175 -4.19 11.30 -3.51
CA GLU A 175 -3.96 12.63 -4.09
C GLU A 175 -4.01 12.60 -5.62
N ALA A 176 -3.30 11.67 -6.25
CA ALA A 176 -3.27 11.54 -7.70
C ALA A 176 -4.65 11.22 -8.27
N MET A 177 -5.37 10.27 -7.66
CA MET A 177 -6.75 9.94 -8.04
C MET A 177 -7.69 11.14 -7.89
N TYR A 178 -7.60 11.87 -6.78
CA TYR A 178 -8.38 13.09 -6.56
C TYR A 178 -8.11 14.18 -7.60
N ARG A 179 -6.84 14.45 -7.93
CA ARG A 179 -6.51 15.47 -8.94
C ARG A 179 -7.03 15.09 -10.32
N CYS A 180 -6.92 13.81 -10.68
CA CYS A 180 -7.43 13.28 -11.93
C CYS A 180 -8.95 13.39 -12.00
N LEU A 181 -9.65 13.07 -10.90
CA LEU A 181 -11.09 13.24 -10.75
C LEU A 181 -11.51 14.70 -11.00
N VAL A 182 -10.90 15.67 -10.30
CA VAL A 182 -11.20 17.10 -10.46
C VAL A 182 -10.93 17.56 -11.89
N ALA A 183 -9.79 17.16 -12.46
CA ALA A 183 -9.45 17.51 -13.84
C ALA A 183 -10.50 16.98 -14.84
N LYS A 184 -11.00 15.76 -14.67
CA LYS A 184 -12.03 15.17 -15.54
C LYS A 184 -13.41 15.76 -15.30
N ALA A 185 -13.80 15.95 -14.04
CA ALA A 185 -15.05 16.60 -13.68
C ALA A 185 -15.13 18.02 -14.27
N SER A 186 -14.03 18.78 -14.26
CA SER A 186 -13.98 20.13 -14.85
C SER A 186 -14.16 20.15 -16.39
N ARG A 187 -13.83 19.03 -17.07
CA ARG A 187 -13.96 18.90 -18.54
C ARG A 187 -15.34 18.43 -18.97
N GLN A 188 -16.08 17.75 -18.10
CA GLN A 188 -17.35 17.14 -18.43
C GLN A 188 -18.51 17.94 -17.84
N SER A 189 -19.50 18.29 -18.66
CA SER A 189 -20.71 19.02 -18.22
C SER A 189 -21.76 18.12 -17.54
N HIS A 190 -21.38 16.91 -17.11
CA HIS A 190 -22.31 15.93 -16.57
C HIS A 190 -22.79 16.31 -15.16
N ARG A 191 -24.10 16.19 -14.93
CA ARG A 191 -24.74 16.47 -13.64
C ARG A 191 -24.38 15.48 -12.53
N ARG A 192 -23.93 14.27 -12.89
CA ARG A 192 -23.58 13.19 -11.96
C ARG A 192 -22.40 12.42 -12.50
N LEU A 193 -21.39 12.25 -11.64
CA LEU A 193 -20.20 11.47 -11.92
C LEU A 193 -20.20 10.25 -10.98
N VAL A 194 -19.94 9.06 -11.52
CA VAL A 194 -19.76 7.83 -10.73
C VAL A 194 -18.30 7.44 -10.83
N VAL A 195 -17.67 7.22 -9.68
CA VAL A 195 -16.24 6.90 -9.58
C VAL A 195 -16.10 5.53 -8.98
N VAL A 196 -15.37 4.65 -9.65
CA VAL A 196 -15.02 3.33 -9.14
C VAL A 196 -13.56 3.36 -8.73
N VAL A 197 -13.30 3.19 -7.43
CA VAL A 197 -11.95 3.11 -6.87
C VAL A 197 -11.84 1.89 -5.96
N GLY A 198 -10.61 1.41 -5.75
CA GLY A 198 -10.35 0.38 -4.75
C GLY A 198 -10.80 0.86 -3.35
N ALA A 199 -11.39 -0.04 -2.56
CA ALA A 199 -11.97 0.29 -1.26
C ALA A 199 -11.00 1.01 -0.31
N ALA A 200 -9.70 0.71 -0.41
CA ALA A 200 -8.64 1.36 0.38
C ALA A 200 -8.51 2.88 0.12
N HIS A 201 -8.93 3.35 -1.06
CA HIS A 201 -8.77 4.74 -1.51
C HIS A 201 -10.04 5.58 -1.36
N ALA A 202 -11.20 4.94 -1.21
CA ALA A 202 -12.50 5.61 -1.19
C ALA A 202 -12.58 6.70 -0.10
N ASN A 203 -12.15 6.38 1.13
CA ASN A 203 -12.18 7.33 2.24
C ASN A 203 -11.24 8.52 2.03
N GLY A 204 -10.02 8.28 1.52
CA GLY A 204 -9.04 9.33 1.27
C GLY A 204 -9.50 10.31 0.17
N ILE A 205 -10.11 9.78 -0.89
CA ILE A 205 -10.69 10.61 -1.97
C ILE A 205 -11.90 11.39 -1.47
N LEU A 206 -12.83 10.75 -0.74
CA LEU A 206 -14.01 11.43 -0.18
C LEU A 206 -13.63 12.55 0.78
N GLN A 207 -12.59 12.33 1.60
CA GLN A 207 -12.07 13.38 2.48
C GLN A 207 -11.55 14.58 1.68
N LYS A 208 -10.76 14.34 0.62
CA LYS A 208 -10.26 15.42 -0.24
C LYS A 208 -11.38 16.20 -0.94
N VAL A 209 -12.40 15.50 -1.42
CA VAL A 209 -13.59 16.15 -2.02
C VAL A 209 -14.31 17.03 -1.00
N ARG A 210 -14.41 16.60 0.27
CA ARG A 210 -15.00 17.42 1.34
C ARG A 210 -14.15 18.63 1.69
N ASP A 211 -12.83 18.46 1.73
CA ASP A 211 -11.90 19.51 2.16
C ASP A 211 -11.62 20.54 1.07
N HIS A 212 -11.67 20.14 -0.20
CA HIS A 212 -11.22 20.95 -1.34
C HIS A 212 -12.26 21.12 -2.46
N GLY A 213 -13.38 20.42 -2.41
CA GLY A 213 -14.42 20.45 -3.44
C GLY A 213 -14.17 19.47 -4.60
N LEU A 214 -15.06 19.55 -5.59
CA LEU A 214 -14.99 18.84 -6.88
C LEU A 214 -14.86 19.86 -7.99
#